data_AF-K1YX51-F1
#
_entry.id   AF-K1YX51-F1
#
_cell.length_a   1.000
_cell.length_b   1.000
_cell.length_c   1.000
_cell.angle_alpha   90.00
_cell.angle_beta   90.00
_cell.angle_gamma   90.00
#
_symmetry.space_group_name_H-M   'P 1'
#
loop_
_entity.id
_entity.type
_entity.pdbx_description
1 polymer ?
#
loop_
_entity_poly.entity_id
_entity_poly.type
_entity_poly.pdbx_seq_one_letter_code
_entity_poly.pdbx_strand_id
1 'polypeptide(L)'
;MAAGLTLGLILGSIGFLRIVLWSQFSDVYGAQWLLVAITIFLSLIGVVLWGTLTGSMLPFLLKKLGFDPASSSAPFVATLVDVTGLIIYFTVASVILFGTLLK
;
A
#
# COMPACT_ATOMS: atom_id res chain seq x y z
N MET A 1 -11.22 -3.01 -10.47
CA MET A 1 -11.31 -1.81 -9.61
C MET A 1 -12.19 -2.04 -8.38
N ALA A 2 -13.48 -2.43 -8.53
CA ALA A 2 -14.34 -2.70 -7.38
C ALA A 2 -13.72 -3.70 -6.38
N ALA A 3 -13.19 -4.83 -6.87
CA ALA A 3 -12.48 -5.81 -6.05
C ALA A 3 -11.23 -5.24 -5.34
N GLY A 4 -10.50 -4.33 -5.98
CA GLY A 4 -9.32 -3.68 -5.40
C GLY A 4 -9.70 -2.71 -4.28
N LEU A 5 -10.79 -1.97 -4.45
CA LEU A 5 -11.30 -1.09 -3.40
C LEU A 5 -11.78 -1.90 -2.18
N THR A 6 -12.53 -2.98 -2.39
CA THR A 6 -13.01 -3.83 -1.30
C THR A 6 -11.85 -4.50 -0.56
N LEU A 7 -10.87 -5.04 -1.27
CA LEU A 7 -9.68 -5.63 -0.65
C LEU A 7 -8.84 -4.59 0.09
N GLY A 8 -8.67 -3.40 -0.49
CA GLY A 8 -7.98 -2.28 0.15
C GLY A 8 -8.64 -1.84 1.45
N LEU A 9 -9.97 -1.77 1.47
CA LEU A 9 -10.74 -1.45 2.68
C LEU A 9 -10.62 -2.53 3.75
N ILE A 10 -10.70 -3.81 3.37
CA ILE A 10 -10.56 -4.93 4.31
C ILE A 10 -9.16 -4.95 4.92
N LEU A 11 -8.12 -4.93 4.08
CA LEU A 11 -6.72 -4.96 4.53
C LEU A 11 -6.35 -3.71 5.32
N GLY A 12 -6.79 -2.54 4.87
CA GLY A 12 -6.63 -1.27 5.59
C GLY A 12 -7.26 -1.32 6.98
N SER A 13 -8.49 -1.82 7.08
CA SER A 13 -9.20 -1.95 8.37
C SER A 13 -8.50 -2.91 9.32
N ILE A 14 -7.99 -4.05 8.81
CA ILE A 14 -7.21 -5.00 9.58
C ILE A 14 -5.92 -4.34 10.09
N GLY A 15 -5.20 -3.62 9.23
CA GLY A 15 -3.97 -2.90 9.60
C GLY A 15 -4.22 -1.82 10.67
N PHE A 16 -5.29 -1.04 10.50
CA PHE A 16 -5.72 -0.04 11.48
C PHE A 16 -6.03 -0.68 12.83
N LEU A 17 -6.90 -1.69 12.85
CA LEU A 17 -7.33 -2.38 14.07
C LEU A 17 -6.11 -3.01 14.78
N ARG A 18 -5.19 -3.61 14.02
CA ARG A 18 -3.97 -4.18 14.57
C ARG A 18 -3.13 -3.13 15.29
N ILE A 19 -2.99 -1.92 14.75
CA ILE A 19 -2.23 -0.83 15.39
C ILE A 19 -2.95 -0.34 16.64
N VAL A 20 -4.27 -0.16 16.58
CA VAL A 20 -5.08 0.27 17.74
C VAL A 20 -4.96 -0.72 18.89
N LEU A 21 -5.13 -2.02 18.61
CA LEU A 21 -5.03 -3.06 19.64
C LEU A 21 -3.63 -3.13 20.23
N TRP A 22 -2.59 -3.14 19.39
CA TRP A 22 -1.22 -3.27 19.86
C TRP A 22 -0.76 -2.04 20.66
N SER A 23 -1.29 -0.86 20.32
CA SER A 23 -1.02 0.37 21.07
C SER A 23 -1.58 0.34 22.50
N GLN A 24 -2.55 -0.52 22.82
CA GLN A 24 -3.04 -0.69 24.19
C GLN A 24 -2.11 -1.53 25.06
N PHE A 25 -1.31 -2.40 24.44
CA PHE A 25 -0.41 -3.32 25.14
C PHE A 25 1.07 -2.89 25.05
N SER A 26 1.40 -1.92 24.19
CA SER A 26 2.77 -1.55 23.90
C SER A 26 2.89 -0.11 23.39
N ASP A 27 3.84 0.65 23.94
CA ASP A 27 4.15 2.04 23.56
C ASP A 27 5.00 2.17 22.28
N VAL A 28 5.11 1.12 21.47
CA VAL A 28 5.97 1.07 20.27
C VAL A 28 5.68 2.20 19.27
N TYR A 29 4.42 2.66 19.16
CA TYR A 29 4.03 3.71 18.21
C TYR A 29 4.06 5.13 18.82
N GLY A 30 4.35 5.24 20.12
CA GLY A 30 4.37 6.49 20.86
C GLY A 30 3.02 7.24 20.90
N ALA A 31 3.08 8.52 21.28
CA ALA A 31 1.89 9.37 21.46
C ALA A 31 1.03 9.57 20.19
N GLN A 32 1.57 9.27 19.02
CA GLN A 32 0.94 9.49 17.71
C GLN A 32 0.55 8.21 16.99
N TRP A 33 0.35 7.12 17.74
CA TRP A 33 -0.13 5.84 17.24
C TRP A 33 -1.36 5.97 16.32
N LEU A 34 -2.25 6.94 16.61
CA LEU A 34 -3.44 7.20 15.79
C LEU A 34 -3.08 7.70 14.38
N LEU A 35 -2.09 8.61 14.25
CA LEU A 35 -1.63 9.10 12.95
C LEU A 35 -0.99 7.98 12.14
N VAL A 36 -0.24 7.09 12.80
CA VAL A 36 0.35 5.89 12.16
C VAL A 36 -0.75 4.94 11.69
N ALA A 37 -1.78 4.70 12.50
CA ALA A 37 -2.90 3.84 12.13
C ALA A 37 -3.65 4.37 10.89
N ILE A 38 -3.93 5.68 10.85
CA ILE A 38 -4.57 6.34 9.71
C ILE A 38 -3.68 6.29 8.46
N THR A 39 -2.38 6.51 8.63
CA THR A 39 -1.39 6.41 7.54
C THR A 39 -1.44 5.03 6.90
N ILE A 40 -1.40 3.97 7.71
CA ILE A 40 -1.45 2.59 7.23
C ILE A 40 -2.78 2.29 6.54
N PHE A 41 -3.91 2.69 7.12
CA PHE A 41 -5.24 2.52 6.53
C PHE A 41 -5.32 3.12 5.13
N LEU A 42 -4.94 4.40 4.97
CA LEU A 42 -5.00 5.10 3.69
C LEU A 42 -3.98 4.57 2.68
N SER A 43 -2.76 4.26 3.15
CA SER A 43 -1.73 3.71 2.27
C SER A 43 -2.15 2.36 1.68
N LEU A 44 -2.75 1.46 2.46
CA LEU A 44 -3.14 0.13 1.99
C LEU A 44 -4.25 0.19 0.94
N ILE A 45 -5.20 1.13 1.09
CA ILE A 45 -6.21 1.37 0.05
C ILE A 45 -5.52 1.80 -1.25
N GLY A 46 -4.59 2.75 -1.18
CA GLY A 46 -3.84 3.24 -2.35
C GLY A 46 -3.00 2.15 -3.02
N VAL A 47 -2.22 1.39 -2.23
CA VAL A 47 -1.35 0.32 -2.72
C VAL A 47 -2.15 -0.79 -3.38
N VAL A 48 -3.27 -1.22 -2.79
CA VAL A 48 -4.10 -2.30 -3.37
C VAL A 48 -4.79 -1.83 -4.64
N LEU A 49 -5.32 -0.61 -4.68
CA LEU A 49 -5.90 -0.04 -5.90
C LEU A 49 -4.85 0.01 -7.01
N TRP A 50 -3.65 0.52 -6.71
CA TRP A 50 -2.54 0.58 -7.65
C TRP A 50 -2.10 -0.82 -8.10
N GLY A 51 -1.98 -1.78 -7.19
CA GLY A 51 -1.65 -3.17 -7.51
C GLY A 51 -2.66 -3.83 -8.44
N THR A 52 -3.96 -3.59 -8.24
CA THR A 52 -4.99 -4.13 -9.15
C THR A 52 -4.96 -3.48 -10.54
N LEU A 53 -4.63 -2.18 -10.60
CA LEU A 53 -4.44 -1.45 -11.84
C LEU A 53 -3.23 -1.99 -12.62
N THR A 54 -2.06 -2.00 -11.99
CA THR A 54 -0.81 -2.45 -12.61
C THR A 54 -0.86 -3.93 -12.99
N GLY A 55 -1.44 -4.79 -12.14
CA GLY A 55 -1.61 -6.22 -12.44
C GLY A 55 -2.48 -6.47 -13.68
N SER A 56 -3.51 -5.64 -13.90
CA SER A 56 -4.36 -5.76 -15.09
C SER A 56 -3.76 -5.12 -16.35
N MET A 57 -2.96 -4.06 -16.20
CA MET A 57 -2.35 -3.32 -17.32
C MET A 57 -1.04 -3.96 -17.81
N LEU A 58 -0.30 -4.65 -16.94
CA LEU A 58 1.03 -5.16 -17.26
C LEU A 58 1.04 -6.16 -18.44
N PRO A 59 0.12 -7.14 -18.55
CA PRO A 59 0.11 -8.07 -19.68
C PRO A 59 -0.02 -7.35 -21.04
N PHE A 60 -0.80 -6.26 -21.08
CA PHE A 60 -0.95 -5.44 -22.28
C PHE A 60 0.32 -4.65 -22.59
N LEU A 61 0.99 -4.11 -21.56
CA LEU A 61 2.23 -3.37 -21.70
C LEU A 61 3.37 -4.27 -22.21
N LEU A 62 3.51 -5.47 -21.63
CA LEU A 62 4.50 -6.47 -22.03
C LEU A 62 4.27 -6.97 -23.46
N LYS A 63 3.01 -7.27 -23.81
CA LYS A 63 2.63 -7.64 -25.18
C LYS A 63 2.96 -6.53 -26.19
N LYS A 64 2.80 -5.26 -25.81
CA LYS A 64 3.16 -4.10 -26.66
C LYS A 64 4.67 -3.93 -26.81
N LEU A 65 5.45 -4.31 -25.81
CA LEU A 65 6.92 -4.26 -25.83
C LEU A 65 7.56 -5.51 -26.47
N GLY A 66 6.77 -6.49 -26.89
CA GLY A 66 7.25 -7.73 -27.53
C GLY A 66 7.85 -8.76 -26.56
N PHE A 67 7.62 -8.60 -25.24
CA PHE A 67 8.05 -9.56 -24.23
C PHE A 67 6.96 -10.60 -23.96
N ASP A 68 7.34 -11.86 -23.74
CA ASP A 68 6.40 -12.94 -23.46
C ASP A 68 5.84 -12.84 -22.02
N PRO A 69 4.53 -12.56 -21.85
CA PRO A 69 3.93 -12.33 -20.54
C PRO A 69 3.76 -13.60 -19.69
N ALA A 70 4.11 -14.79 -20.21
CA ALA A 70 3.89 -16.05 -19.51
C ALA A 70 5.00 -16.41 -18.49
N SER A 71 6.24 -15.96 -18.72
CA SER A 71 7.42 -16.42 -17.95
C SER A 71 7.93 -15.37 -16.94
N SER A 72 7.90 -14.07 -17.31
CA SER A 72 8.58 -13.02 -16.54
C SER A 72 7.65 -12.05 -15.81
N SER A 73 6.33 -12.18 -15.98
CA SER A 73 5.37 -11.21 -15.44
C SER A 73 5.25 -11.25 -13.92
N ALA A 74 5.21 -12.43 -13.31
CA ALA A 74 5.00 -12.55 -11.87
C ALA A 74 6.08 -11.84 -11.02
N PRO A 75 7.39 -12.07 -11.24
CA PRO A 75 8.42 -11.35 -10.50
C PRO A 75 8.49 -9.85 -10.85
N PHE A 76 8.18 -9.47 -12.10
CA PHE A 76 8.17 -8.06 -12.51
C PHE A 76 7.00 -7.25 -11.91
N VAL A 77 5.80 -7.84 -11.84
CA VAL A 77 4.66 -7.22 -11.13
C VAL A 77 5.04 -6.99 -9.67
N ALA A 78 5.61 -7.99 -9.02
CA ALA A 78 5.94 -7.92 -7.61
C ALA A 78 6.91 -6.76 -7.30
N THR A 79 7.99 -6.61 -8.08
CA THR A 79 8.96 -5.53 -7.87
C THR A 79 8.38 -4.15 -8.19
N LEU A 80 7.59 -4.04 -9.26
CA LEU A 80 6.95 -2.76 -9.63
C LEU A 80 5.93 -2.34 -8.55
N VAL A 81 5.10 -3.27 -8.09
CA VAL A 81 4.13 -3.02 -7.01
C VAL A 81 4.83 -2.71 -5.69
N ASP A 82 5.97 -3.33 -5.39
CA ASP A 82 6.74 -3.05 -4.18
C ASP A 82 7.32 -1.63 -4.18
N VAL A 83 8.07 -1.26 -5.23
CA VAL A 83 8.66 0.09 -5.37
C VAL A 83 7.57 1.16 -5.38
N THR A 84 6.51 0.98 -6.17
CA THR A 84 5.41 1.94 -6.21
C THR A 84 4.60 1.96 -4.92
N GLY A 85 4.49 0.83 -4.24
CA GLY A 85 3.83 0.71 -2.94
C GLY A 85 4.56 1.49 -1.85
N LEU A 86 5.89 1.41 -1.82
CA LEU A 86 6.74 2.22 -0.93
C LEU A 86 6.57 3.72 -1.22
N ILE A 87 6.53 4.12 -2.49
CA ILE A 87 6.29 5.53 -2.85
C ILE A 87 4.93 5.99 -2.34
N ILE A 88 3.86 5.20 -2.54
CA ILE A 88 2.52 5.53 -2.05
C ILE A 88 2.52 5.63 -0.52
N TYR A 89 3.12 4.67 0.17
CA TYR A 89 3.21 4.67 1.63
C TYR A 89 3.94 5.91 2.14
N PHE A 90 5.14 6.20 1.65
CA PHE A 90 5.92 7.36 2.10
C PHE A 90 5.28 8.69 1.71
N THR A 91 4.56 8.75 0.59
CA THR A 91 3.80 9.95 0.21
C THR A 91 2.65 10.19 1.18
N VAL A 92 1.86 9.16 1.49
CA VAL A 92 0.75 9.25 2.46
C VAL A 92 1.28 9.55 3.87
N ALA A 93 2.36 8.88 4.27
CA ALA A 93 3.03 9.11 5.54
C ALA A 93 3.58 10.53 5.63
N SER A 94 4.19 11.05 4.57
CA SER A 94 4.63 12.44 4.51
C SER A 94 3.43 13.36 4.70
N VAL A 95 2.36 13.25 3.90
CA VAL A 95 1.19 14.13 4.03
C VAL A 95 0.56 14.12 5.43
N ILE A 96 0.52 12.96 6.10
CA ILE A 96 -0.16 12.81 7.41
C ILE A 96 0.76 13.11 8.61
N LEU A 97 2.05 12.79 8.51
CA LEU A 97 3.02 12.92 9.61
C LEU A 97 3.93 14.15 9.46
N PHE A 98 3.86 14.87 8.34
CA PHE A 98 4.58 16.12 8.11
C PHE A 98 4.09 17.20 9.09
N GLY A 99 4.96 17.56 10.03
CA GLY A 99 4.68 18.51 11.10
C GLY A 99 4.71 17.92 12.52
N THR A 100 4.56 16.60 12.67
CA THR A 100 4.55 15.92 13.98
C THR A 100 5.83 15.11 14.23
N LEU A 101 6.22 14.22 13.31
CA LEU A 101 7.42 13.36 13.43
C LEU A 101 8.62 13.83 12.59
N LEU A 102 8.38 14.60 11.52
CA LEU A 102 9.38 15.00 10.54
C LEU A 102 9.89 16.44 10.75
N LYS A 103 10.10 16.85 12.01
CA LYS A 103 10.81 18.08 12.35
C LYS A 103 12.25 17.77 12.76
#